data_AF-I9WFD3-F1
#
_entry.id   AF-I9WFD3-F1
#
_cell.length_a   1.000
_cell.length_b   1.000
_cell.length_c   1.000
_cell.angle_alpha   90.00
_cell.angle_beta   90.00
_cell.angle_gamma   90.00
#
_symmetry.space_group_name_H-M   'P 1'
#
loop_
_entity.id
_entity.type
_entity.pdbx_description
1 polymer ?
#
loop_
_entity_poly.entity_id
_entity_poly.type
_entity_poly.pdbx_seq_one_letter_code
_entity_poly.pdbx_strand_id
1 'polypeptide(L)' 'MSSYTTRSSRPHESVVPRTHIDPSQRYRAYGPIQPMDEPRSFLARLFSFLG' A
#
# COMPACT_ATOMS: atom_id res chain seq x y z
N MET A 1 -46.08 -9.66 -12.02
CA MET A 1 -45.28 -8.42 -12.04
C MET A 1 -43.81 -8.83 -11.95
N SER A 2 -42.98 -8.51 -12.94
CA SER A 2 -41.55 -8.83 -12.88
C SER A 2 -40.87 -7.91 -11.86
N SER A 3 -40.13 -8.50 -10.92
CA SER A 3 -39.31 -7.70 -9.99
C SER A 3 -38.15 -7.09 -10.77
N TYR A 4 -38.11 -5.76 -10.84
CA TYR A 4 -36.97 -5.04 -11.41
C TYR A 4 -35.81 -5.08 -10.42
N THR A 5 -34.80 -5.91 -10.70
CA THR A 5 -33.53 -5.88 -9.95
C THR A 5 -32.60 -4.84 -10.58
N THR A 6 -32.45 -3.69 -9.93
CA THR A 6 -31.48 -2.69 -10.35
C THR A 6 -30.08 -3.14 -9.93
N ARG A 7 -29.24 -3.58 -10.88
CA ARG A 7 -27.82 -3.85 -10.62
C ARG A 7 -27.02 -2.57 -10.85
N SER A 8 -26.45 -2.02 -9.78
CA SER A 8 -25.59 -0.84 -9.89
C SER A 8 -24.27 -1.21 -10.61
N SER A 9 -23.99 -0.55 -11.74
CA SER A 9 -22.71 -0.65 -12.45
C SER A 9 -21.67 0.24 -11.77
N ARG A 10 -21.26 -0.11 -10.54
CA ARG A 10 -20.15 0.60 -9.89
C ARG A 10 -18.84 0.23 -10.59
N PRO A 11 -17.94 1.21 -10.83
CA PRO A 11 -16.61 0.91 -11.34
C PRO A 11 -15.89 -0.02 -10.37
N HIS A 12 -15.01 -0.88 -10.90
CA HIS A 12 -14.22 -1.77 -10.07
C HIS A 12 -13.29 -0.95 -9.17
N GLU A 13 -13.01 -1.44 -7.96
CA GLU A 13 -12.20 -0.71 -6.97
C GLU A 13 -10.79 -0.38 -7.49
N SER A 14 -10.26 -1.15 -8.42
CA SER A 14 -8.97 -0.87 -9.06
C SER A 14 -8.98 0.37 -9.97
N VAL A 15 -10.16 0.81 -10.43
CA VAL A 15 -10.36 1.98 -11.30
C VAL A 15 -10.51 3.25 -10.47
N VAL A 16 -10.97 3.12 -9.22
CA VAL A 16 -11.18 4.26 -8.33
C VAL A 16 -9.83 4.69 -7.76
N PRO A 17 -9.48 6.00 -7.82
CA PRO A 17 -8.25 6.48 -7.21
C PRO A 17 -8.27 6.20 -5.70
N ARG A 18 -7.15 5.71 -5.17
CA ARG A 18 -7.00 5.51 -3.71
C ARG A 18 -7.11 6.86 -3.00
N THR A 19 -7.79 6.88 -1.86
CA THR A 19 -7.85 8.07 -1.01
C THR A 19 -6.44 8.47 -0.57
N HIS A 20 -6.22 9.78 -0.46
CA HIS A 20 -4.96 10.29 0.06
C HIS A 20 -4.79 9.82 1.51
N ILE A 21 -3.62 9.25 1.83
CA ILE A 21 -3.25 8.84 3.18
C ILE A 21 -2.13 9.77 3.62
N ASP A 22 -2.27 10.34 4.82
CA ASP A 22 -1.23 11.15 5.45
C ASP A 22 0.11 10.38 5.48
N PRO A 23 1.22 10.98 5.04
CA PRO A 23 2.56 10.41 5.17
C PRO A 23 2.87 9.84 6.56
N SER A 24 2.39 10.48 7.63
CA SER A 24 2.61 10.01 9.01
C SER A 24 1.94 8.66 9.28
N GLN A 25 0.72 8.46 8.75
CA GLN A 25 -0.01 7.20 8.87
C GLN A 25 0.63 6.10 8.04
N ARG A 26 1.10 6.42 6.83
CA ARG A 26 1.86 5.47 6.00
C ARG A 26 3.14 5.03 6.68
N TYR A 27 3.89 5.95 7.29
CA TYR A 27 5.12 5.62 8.00
C TYR A 27 4.86 4.68 9.18
N ARG A 28 3.79 4.90 9.94
CA ARG A 28 3.40 4.00 11.04
C ARG A 28 2.99 2.61 10.56
N ALA A 29 2.32 2.51 9.41
CA ALA A 29 1.82 1.25 8.89
C ALA A 29 2.90 0.40 8.18
N TYR A 30 3.79 1.04 7.43
CA TYR A 30 4.74 0.35 6.54
C TYR A 30 6.21 0.56 6.93
N GLY A 31 6.48 1.48 7.85
CA GLY A 31 7.84 1.86 8.22
C GLY A 31 8.49 2.83 7.23
N PRO A 32 9.82 2.99 7.32
CA PRO A 32 10.60 3.88 6.46
C PRO A 32 10.63 3.40 5.00
N ILE A 33 10.64 4.36 4.07
CA ILE A 33 10.85 4.10 2.65
C ILE A 33 12.27 3.55 2.45
N GLN A 34 12.37 2.41 1.79
CA GLN A 34 13.67 1.78 1.51
C GLN A 34 14.23 2.30 0.18
N PRO A 35 15.52 2.66 0.13
CA PRO A 35 16.15 3.09 -1.11
C PRO A 35 16.12 1.97 -2.18
N MET A 36 16.09 2.38 -3.45
CA MET A 36 16.06 1.46 -4.58
C MET A 36 17.44 0.87 -4.90
N ASP A 37 18.50 1.67 -4.76
CA ASP A 37 19.85 1.36 -5.26
C ASP A 37 20.78 0.69 -4.24
N GLU A 38 20.35 0.56 -2.99
CA GLU A 38 21.21 0.03 -1.93
C GLU A 38 21.21 -1.51 -1.96
N PRO A 39 22.36 -2.19 -1.80
CA PRO A 39 22.41 -3.64 -1.78
C PRO A 39 21.56 -4.18 -0.62
N ARG A 40 20.35 -4.66 -0.96
CA ARG A 40 19.33 -5.22 -0.06
C ARG A 40 19.71 -6.59 0.48
N SER A 41 20.97 -6.81 0.88
CA SER A 41 21.34 -8.07 1.51
C SER A 41 20.76 -8.11 2.92
N PHE A 42 20.13 -9.22 3.28
CA PHE A 42 19.61 -9.47 4.63
C PHE A 42 20.71 -9.28 5.68
N LEU A 43 21.94 -9.71 5.35
CA LEU A 43 23.11 -9.56 6.20
C LEU A 43 23.50 -8.09 6.41
N ALA A 44 23.47 -7.24 5.39
CA ALA A 44 23.75 -5.81 5.56
C ALA A 44 22.78 -5.14 6.54
N ARG A 45 21.49 -5.50 6.49
CA ARG A 45 20.49 -5.01 7.45
C ARG A 45 20.71 -5.55 8.86
N LEU A 46 21.09 -6.82 8.98
CA LEU A 46 21.31 -7.47 10.27
C LEU A 46 22.55 -6.87 10.98
N PHE A 47 23.65 -6.64 10.27
CA PHE A 47 24.85 -6.05 10.85
C PHE A 47 24.73 -4.55 11.10
N SER A 48 23.90 -3.81 10.35
CA SER A 48 23.59 -2.40 10.64
C SER A 48 22.82 -2.20 11.95
N PHE A 49 22.09 -3.20 12.42
CA PHE A 49 21.37 -3.14 13.71
C PHE A 49 22.24 -3.54 14.90
N LEU A 50 23.34 -4.26 14.66
CA LEU A 50 24.18 -4.87 15.70
C LEU A 50 25.40 -4.02 16.10
N GLY A 51 25.69 -2.94 15.37
CA GLY A 51 26.77 -1.98 15.66
C GLY A 51 26.21 -0.61 16.02
#